data_AF-A0A562R9D8-F1
#
_entry.id   AF-A0A562R9D8-F1
#
_cell.length_a   1.000
_cell.length_b   1.000
_cell.length_c   1.000
_cell.angle_alpha   90.00
_cell.angle_beta   90.00
_cell.angle_gamma   90.00
#
_symmetry.space_group_name_H-M   'P 1'
#
loop_
_entity.id
_entity.type
_entity.pdbx_description
1 polymer ?
#
loop_
_entity_poly.entity_id
_entity_poly.type
_entity_poly.pdbx_seq_one_letter_code
_entity_poly.pdbx_strand_id
1 'polypeptide(L)' 'MTHINTLPETGFVRERDLIGNAKDAIRGIIPFSHATLWRKVKAEQFPAPVKLSTNVTAWRVEDIRTWISNQV' A
#
# COMPACT_ATOMS: atom_id res chain seq x y z
N MET A 1 -19.35 -12.39 -9.10
CA MET A 1 -18.88 -12.29 -7.71
C MET A 1 -17.64 -11.41 -7.71
N THR A 2 -17.76 -10.20 -7.20
CA THR A 2 -16.73 -9.16 -7.30
C THR A 2 -15.59 -9.48 -6.33
N HIS A 3 -14.41 -9.82 -6.85
CA HIS A 3 -13.25 -10.14 -6.02
C HIS A 3 -12.80 -8.88 -5.24
N ILE A 4 -13.05 -8.88 -3.94
CA ILE A 4 -12.45 -7.95 -2.99
C ILE A 4 -10.94 -8.24 -2.95
N ASN A 5 -10.14 -7.20 -3.18
CA ASN A 5 -8.68 -7.24 -3.11
C ASN A 5 -8.28 -7.53 -1.65
N THR A 6 -8.28 -8.82 -1.29
CA THR A 6 -8.01 -9.29 0.06
C THR A 6 -6.52 -9.17 0.25
N LEU A 7 -6.09 -8.13 0.97
CA LEU A 7 -4.74 -8.09 1.52
C LEU A 7 -4.47 -9.44 2.20
N PRO A 8 -3.44 -10.21 1.83
CA PRO A 8 -3.13 -11.45 2.52
C PRO A 8 -2.87 -11.19 4.01
N GLU A 9 -2.90 -12.22 4.86
CA GLU A 9 -2.69 -12.02 6.30
C GLU A 9 -1.26 -11.52 6.59
N THR A 10 -0.28 -11.99 5.82
CA THR A 10 1.13 -11.62 5.95
C THR A 10 1.76 -11.39 4.58
N GLY A 11 2.90 -10.70 4.54
CA GLY A 11 3.72 -10.53 3.34
C GLY A 11 3.98 -9.06 3.03
N PHE A 12 4.20 -8.77 1.75
CA PHE A 12 4.57 -7.44 1.27
C PHE A 12 3.68 -6.98 0.13
N VAL A 13 3.28 -5.71 0.17
CA VAL A 13 2.55 -5.02 -0.90
C VAL A 13 3.42 -3.96 -1.53
N ARG A 14 3.34 -3.85 -2.86
CA ARG A 14 4.09 -2.83 -3.59
C ARG A 14 3.27 -1.56 -3.72
N GLU A 15 3.95 -0.49 -4.08
CA GLU A 15 3.31 0.78 -4.39
C GLU A 15 2.14 0.63 -5.37
N ARG A 16 2.31 -0.15 -6.44
CA ARG A 16 1.28 -0.39 -7.46
C ARG A 16 -0.01 -0.97 -6.86
N ASP A 17 0.11 -1.84 -5.85
CA ASP A 17 -1.04 -2.46 -5.19
C ASP A 17 -1.72 -1.47 -4.23
N LEU A 18 -0.93 -0.60 -3.60
CA LEU A 18 -1.45 0.48 -2.75
C LEU A 18 -2.25 1.49 -3.56
N ILE A 19 -1.66 2.10 -4.59
CA ILE A 19 -2.31 3.17 -5.38
C ILE A 19 -3.29 2.64 -6.43
N GLY A 20 -3.17 1.36 -6.80
CA GLY A 20 -3.92 0.75 -7.88
C GLY A 20 -3.36 1.08 -9.26
N ASN A 21 -3.81 0.33 -10.26
CA ASN A 21 -3.49 0.59 -11.66
C ASN A 21 -4.72 0.32 -12.52
N ALA A 22 -5.26 1.38 -13.12
CA ALA A 22 -6.41 1.28 -14.02
C ALA A 22 -6.11 0.40 -15.26
N LYS A 23 -4.86 0.38 -15.75
CA LYS A 23 -4.47 -0.44 -16.91
C LYS A 23 -4.52 -1.94 -16.62
N ASP A 24 -4.18 -2.32 -15.38
CA ASP A 24 -4.14 -3.71 -14.93
C ASP A 24 -5.43 -4.11 -14.18
N ALA A 25 -6.46 -3.26 -14.17
CA ALA A 25 -7.68 -3.41 -13.36
C ALA A 25 -7.42 -3.63 -11.85
N ILE A 26 -6.29 -3.14 -11.33
CA ILE A 26 -5.94 -3.23 -9.92
C ILE A 26 -6.58 -2.05 -9.18
N ARG A 27 -7.45 -2.34 -8.21
CA ARG A 27 -8.04 -1.31 -7.36
C ARG A 27 -7.08 -0.96 -6.22
N GLY A 28 -6.77 0.33 -6.09
CA GLY A 28 -5.93 0.81 -5.00
C GLY A 28 -6.57 0.59 -3.64
N ILE A 29 -5.75 0.25 -2.66
CA ILE A 29 -6.12 0.14 -1.25
C ILE A 29 -6.29 1.53 -0.64
N ILE A 30 -5.47 2.49 -1.06
CA ILE A 30 -5.46 3.86 -0.54
C ILE A 30 -6.15 4.82 -1.53
N PRO A 31 -6.92 5.80 -1.03
CA PRO A 31 -7.65 6.75 -1.88
C PRO A 31 -6.78 7.94 -2.30
N PHE A 32 -5.48 7.74 -2.56
CA PHE A 32 -4.60 8.82 -2.97
C PHE A 32 -3.48 8.36 -3.92
N SER A 33 -2.95 9.32 -4.68
CA SER A 33 -1.95 9.07 -5.72
C SER A 33 -0.57 8.74 -5.17
N HIS A 34 0.28 8.18 -6.03
CA HIS A 34 1.71 7.95 -5.82
C HIS A 34 2.42 9.13 -5.11
N ALA A 35 2.27 10.35 -5.62
CA ALA A 35 2.94 11.52 -5.04
C ALA A 35 2.47 11.81 -3.61
N THR A 36 1.19 11.58 -3.32
CA THR A 36 0.62 11.78 -1.99
C THR A 36 1.10 10.71 -1.02
N LEU A 37 1.23 9.47 -1.49
CA LEU A 37 1.81 8.37 -0.72
C LEU A 37 3.21 8.74 -0.22
N TRP A 38 4.11 9.13 -1.11
CA TRP A 38 5.47 9.52 -0.72
C TRP A 38 5.51 10.74 0.19
N ARG A 39 4.63 11.72 -0.02
CA ARG A 39 4.52 12.88 0.87
C ARG A 39 4.07 12.47 2.27
N LYS A 40 3.13 11.54 2.39
CA LYS A 40 2.65 11.00 3.68
C LYS A 40 3.70 10.11 4.36
N VAL A 41 4.43 9.30 3.60
CA VAL A 41 5.58 8.52 4.09
C VAL A 41 6.65 9.45 4.66
N LYS A 42 7.02 10.51 3.91
CA LYS A 42 7.98 11.51 4.38
C LYS A 42 7.51 12.26 5.62
N ALA A 43 6.20 12.46 5.76
CA ALA A 43 5.57 13.10 6.90
C ALA A 43 5.22 12.13 8.04
N GLU A 44 5.69 10.87 7.97
CA GLU A 44 5.48 9.81 8.98
C GLU A 44 3.99 9.51 9.27
N GLN A 45 3.09 9.90 8.36
CA GLN A 45 1.65 9.67 8.44
C GLN A 45 1.22 8.35 7.78
N PHE A 46 2.15 7.64 7.16
CA PHE A 46 1.94 6.36 6.49
C PHE A 46 3.10 5.44 6.86
N PRO A 47 2.89 4.11 6.92
CA PRO A 47 3.94 3.17 7.27
C PRO A 47 5.21 3.36 6.43
N ALA A 48 6.36 3.18 7.07
CA ALA A 48 7.64 3.30 6.40
C ALA A 48 7.82 2.17 5.38
N PRO A 49 8.33 2.47 4.17
CA PRO A 49 8.64 1.45 3.18
C PRO A 49 9.84 0.59 3.62
N VAL A 50 9.79 -0.69 3.25
CA VAL A 50 10.88 -1.66 3.38
C VAL A 50 11.48 -1.92 2.00
N LYS A 51 12.81 -1.87 1.90
CA LYS A 51 13.52 -2.29 0.67
C LYS A 51 13.66 -3.81 0.65
N LEU A 52 13.01 -4.47 -0.30
CA LEU A 52 13.15 -5.91 -0.55
C LEU A 52 14.37 -6.22 -1.42
N SER A 53 14.74 -5.31 -2.31
CA SER A 53 15.96 -5.38 -3.13
C SER A 53 16.38 -3.97 -3.56
N THR A 54 17.47 -3.87 -4.32
CA THR A 54 18.02 -2.61 -4.83
C THR A 54 16.97 -1.69 -5.48
N ASN A 55 15.99 -2.27 -6.20
CA ASN A 55 14.98 -1.53 -6.95
C ASN A 55 13.54 -1.84 -6.52
N VAL A 56 13.33 -2.56 -5.42
CA VAL A 56 11.99 -2.96 -4.97
C VAL A 56 11.73 -2.40 -3.58
N THR A 57 10.82 -1.42 -3.55
CA THR A 57 10.24 -0.88 -2.33
C THR A 57 8.87 -1.49 -2.11
N ALA A 58 8.62 -1.97 -0.89
CA ALA A 58 7.36 -2.58 -0.50
C ALA A 58 6.99 -2.22 0.94
N TRP A 59 5.76 -2.46 1.33
CA TRP A 59 5.26 -2.28 2.69
C TRP A 59 4.82 -3.62 3.24
N ARG A 60 5.01 -3.85 4.54
CA ARG A 60 4.44 -5.04 5.18
C ARG A 60 2.93 -4.90 5.24
N VAL A 61 2.23 -5.97 4.93
CA VAL A 61 0.76 -5.97 4.94
C VAL A 61 0.22 -5.69 6.34
N GLU A 62 0.90 -6.17 7.37
CA GLU A 62 0.57 -5.95 8.78
C GLU A 62 0.56 -4.45 9.12
N ASP A 63 1.61 -3.72 8.73
CA ASP A 63 1.71 -2.27 8.99
C ASP A 63 0.60 -1.49 8.27
N ILE A 64 0.28 -1.88 7.03
CA ILE A 64 -0.83 -1.28 6.27
C ILE A 64 -2.17 -1.57 6.95
N ARG A 65 -2.42 -2.81 7.39
CA ARG A 65 -3.65 -3.19 8.10
C ARG A 65 -3.81 -2.41 9.41
N THR A 66 -2.74 -2.31 10.20
CA THR A 66 -2.73 -1.52 11.44
C THR A 66 -3.00 -0.04 11.14
N TRP A 67 -2.39 0.51 10.09
CA TRP A 67 -2.66 1.89 9.69
C TRP A 67 -4.12 2.11 9.29
N ILE A 68 -4.71 1.22 8.47
CA ILE A 68 -6.13 1.29 8.10
C ILE A 68 -7.02 1.20 9.35
N SER A 69 -6.70 0.28 10.27
CA SER A 69 -7.46 0.10 11.52
C SER A 69 -7.36 1.31 12.45
N ASN A 70 -6.24 2.03 12.43
CA ASN A 70 -6.03 3.23 13.25
C ASN A 70 -6.66 4.49 12.63
N GLN A 71 -7.11 4.45 11.37
CA GLN A 71 -7.78 5.58 10.70
C GLN A 71 -9.28 5.66 11.01
N VAL A 72 -9.79 4.86 11.96
CA VAL A 72 -11.21 4.80 12.37
C VAL A 72 -11.48 5.72 13.55
#